data_AF-A0AAD5SPG8-F1
#
_entry.id   AF-A0AAD5SPG8-F1
#
_cell.length_a   1.000
_cell.length_b   1.000
_cell.length_c   1.000
_cell.angle_alpha   90.00
_cell.angle_beta   90.00
_cell.angle_gamma   90.00
#
_symmetry.space_group_name_H-M   'P 1'
#
loop_
_entity.id
_entity.type
_entity.pdbx_description
1 polymer ?
#
loop_
_entity_poly.entity_id
_entity_poly.type
_entity_poly.pdbx_seq_one_letter_code
_entity_poly.pdbx_strand_id
1 'polypeptide(L)'
;MNSANAFVFVFSITSRKSFTRVEKFLAQTASLRGDAKTPFLIIGNKSDLETGREVSVKEGELLASTFGCDYVETSAKTRSNVQL
;
A
#
# COMPACT_ATOMS: atom_id res chain seq x y z
N MET A 1 -10.91 19.54 11.34
CA MET A 1 -10.86 19.21 9.90
C MET A 1 -9.57 18.45 9.65
N ASN A 2 -9.63 17.15 9.34
CA ASN A 2 -8.45 16.40 8.90
C ASN A 2 -8.18 16.75 7.44
N SER A 3 -7.22 17.64 7.20
CA SER A 3 -6.85 18.13 5.86
C SER A 3 -5.84 17.19 5.18
N ALA A 4 -6.11 15.89 5.11
CA ALA A 4 -5.28 14.96 4.35
C ALA A 4 -5.74 14.96 2.88
N ASN A 5 -4.85 15.38 1.98
CA ASN A 5 -5.12 15.41 0.53
C ASN A 5 -4.98 14.02 -0.13
N ALA A 6 -4.23 13.10 0.50
CA ALA A 6 -4.08 11.72 0.07
C ALA A 6 -3.64 10.85 1.27
N PHE A 7 -3.87 9.54 1.19
CA PHE A 7 -3.25 8.58 2.11
C PHE A 7 -2.39 7.59 1.33
N VAL A 8 -1.19 7.32 1.86
CA VAL A 8 -0.28 6.32 1.31
C VAL A 8 -0.09 5.23 2.36
N PHE A 9 -0.34 3.98 1.97
CA PHE A 9 -0.20 2.81 2.83
C PHE A 9 0.97 1.98 2.34
N VAL A 10 2.01 1.87 3.16
CA VAL A 10 3.25 1.17 2.79
C VAL A 10 3.39 -0.10 3.61
N PHE A 11 3.65 -1.22 2.94
CA PHE A 11 4.08 -2.48 3.56
C PHE A 11 5.40 -2.95 2.96
N SER A 12 5.99 -4.00 3.53
CA SER A 12 7.20 -4.65 3.00
C SER A 12 6.79 -5.94 2.29
N ILE A 13 7.21 -6.15 1.04
CA ILE A 13 6.88 -7.39 0.30
C ILE A 13 7.43 -8.65 0.99
N THR A 14 8.44 -8.48 1.83
CA THR A 14 9.08 -9.53 2.66
C THR A 14 8.48 -9.64 4.06
N SER A 15 7.28 -9.12 4.31
CA SER A 15 6.63 -9.21 5.63
C SER A 15 5.12 -9.25 5.51
N ARG A 16 4.56 -10.46 5.57
CA ARG A 16 3.11 -10.72 5.62
C ARG A 16 2.44 -9.97 6.76
N LYS A 17 3.10 -9.90 7.92
CA LYS A 17 2.61 -9.16 9.10
C LYS A 17 2.39 -7.67 8.79
N SER A 18 3.27 -7.05 8.00
CA SER A 18 3.12 -5.65 7.60
C SER A 18 1.96 -5.44 6.63
N PHE A 19 1.77 -6.37 5.69
CA PHE A 19 0.66 -6.36 4.74
C PHE A 19 -0.70 -6.47 5.44
N THR A 20 -0.88 -7.46 6.33
CA THR A 20 -2.11 -7.61 7.11
C THR A 20 -2.41 -6.38 8.00
N ARG A 21 -1.36 -5.66 8.43
CA ARG A 21 -1.56 -4.40 9.17
C ARG A 21 -2.07 -3.28 8.28
N VAL A 22 -1.55 -3.18 7.05
CA VAL A 22 -2.03 -2.23 6.03
C VAL A 22 -3.49 -2.53 5.67
N GLU A 23 -3.87 -3.79 5.45
CA GLU A 23 -5.27 -4.17 5.20
C GLU A 23 -6.22 -3.68 6.30
N LYS A 24 -5.85 -3.88 7.56
CA LYS A 24 -6.63 -3.41 8.72
C LYS A 24 -6.74 -1.90 8.76
N PHE A 25 -5.65 -1.18 8.51
CA PHE A 25 -5.67 0.29 8.51
C PHE A 25 -6.44 0.87 7.32
N LEU A 26 -6.38 0.25 6.15
CA LEU A 26 -7.20 0.61 4.99
C LEU A 26 -8.68 0.47 5.32
N ALA A 27 -9.10 -0.66 5.87
CA ALA A 27 -10.49 -0.89 6.26
C ALA A 27 -10.99 0.15 7.28
N GLN A 28 -10.18 0.47 8.29
CA GLN A 28 -10.49 1.50 9.29
C GLN A 28 -10.53 2.91 8.68
N THR A 29 -9.60 3.24 7.78
CA THR A 29 -9.56 4.58 7.16
C THR A 29 -10.71 4.75 6.18
N ALA A 30 -11.07 3.70 5.43
CA ALA A 30 -12.20 3.69 4.53
C ALA A 30 -13.53 3.89 5.27
N SER A 31 -13.72 3.21 6.41
CA SER A 31 -14.96 3.34 7.19
C SER A 31 -15.16 4.73 7.83
N LEU A 32 -14.06 5.45 8.11
CA LEU A 32 -14.11 6.78 8.70
C LEU A 32 -14.31 7.91 7.68
N ARG A 33 -14.15 7.64 6.37
CA ARG A 33 -14.16 8.67 5.33
C ARG A 33 -15.56 9.08 4.84
N GLY A 34 -16.59 8.26 5.04
CA GLY A 34 -17.92 8.53 4.45
C GLY A 34 -17.82 8.81 2.94
N ASP A 35 -18.39 9.93 2.47
CA ASP A 35 -18.39 10.37 1.06
C ASP A 35 -17.11 11.12 0.61
N ALA A 36 -16.13 11.32 1.50
CA ALA A 36 -14.91 12.05 1.13
C ALA A 36 -14.14 11.28 0.04
N LYS A 37 -13.72 11.94 -1.05
CA LYS A 37 -13.00 11.35 -2.21
C LYS A 37 -11.46 11.38 -2.10
N THR A 38 -10.88 11.44 -0.90
CA THR A 38 -9.42 11.45 -0.71
C THR A 38 -8.74 10.22 -1.37
N PRO A 39 -7.82 10.38 -2.32
CA PRO A 39 -7.16 9.25 -2.98
C PRO A 39 -6.32 8.41 -2.01
N PHE A 40 -6.29 7.10 -2.25
CA PHE A 40 -5.43 6.14 -1.58
C PHE A 40 -4.38 5.61 -2.55
N LEU A 41 -3.19 5.30 -2.05
CA LEU A 41 -2.15 4.58 -2.78
C LEU A 41 -1.56 3.50 -1.87
N ILE A 42 -1.46 2.27 -2.37
CA ILE A 42 -0.82 1.17 -1.66
C ILE A 42 0.58 0.94 -2.26
N ILE A 43 1.59 0.83 -1.40
CA ILE A 43 2.98 0.64 -1.79
C ILE A 43 3.54 -0.65 -1.18
N GLY A 44 3.95 -1.58 -2.03
CA GLY A 44 4.76 -2.75 -1.65
C GLY A 44 6.25 -2.40 -1.71
N ASN A 45 6.84 -2.02 -0.57
CA ASN A 45 8.25 -1.62 -0.50
C ASN A 45 9.19 -2.83 -0.39
N LYS A 46 10.48 -2.60 -0.67
CA LYS A 46 11.59 -3.56 -0.70
C LYS A 46 11.50 -4.59 -1.84
N SER A 47 11.04 -4.15 -3.02
CA SER A 47 11.01 -5.00 -4.22
C SER A 47 12.37 -5.50 -4.69
N ASP A 48 13.47 -4.97 -4.14
CA ASP A 48 14.81 -5.53 -4.35
C ASP A 48 15.04 -6.89 -3.65
N LEU A 49 14.17 -7.28 -2.71
CA LEU A 49 14.31 -8.50 -1.91
C LEU A 49 13.37 -9.63 -2.37
N GLU A 50 13.32 -9.90 -3.68
CA GLU A 50 12.42 -10.91 -4.28
C GLU A 50 12.55 -12.31 -3.68
N THR A 51 13.77 -12.76 -3.36
CA THR A 51 13.99 -14.09 -2.75
C THR A 51 13.33 -14.24 -1.39
N GLY A 52 13.12 -13.13 -0.66
CA GLY A 52 12.45 -13.10 0.64
C GLY A 52 10.97 -12.71 0.55
N ARG A 53 10.37 -12.73 -0.64
CA ARG A 53 8.99 -12.30 -0.84
C ARG A 53 8.02 -13.20 -0.07
N GLU A 54 7.22 -12.57 0.78
CA GLU A 54 6.13 -13.22 1.52
C GLU A 54 4.75 -12.81 0.99
N VAL A 55 4.67 -11.73 0.22
CA VAL A 55 3.45 -11.17 -0.36
C VAL A 55 3.63 -11.06 -1.86
N SER A 56 2.77 -11.74 -2.62
CA SER A 56 2.81 -11.70 -4.08
C SER A 56 2.30 -10.36 -4.62
N VAL A 57 2.76 -9.99 -5.83
CA VAL A 57 2.26 -8.81 -6.56
C VAL A 57 0.74 -8.87 -6.69
N LYS A 58 0.19 -10.04 -7.03
CA LYS A 58 -1.25 -10.28 -7.19
C LYS A 58 -2.05 -10.01 -5.92
N GLU A 59 -1.50 -10.29 -4.75
CA GLU A 59 -2.17 -9.98 -3.47
C GLU A 59 -2.23 -8.46 -3.22
N GLY A 60 -1.16 -7.74 -3.55
CA GLY A 60 -1.15 -6.27 -3.52
C GLY A 60 -2.16 -5.66 -4.48
N GLU A 61 -2.20 -6.14 -5.73
CA GLU A 61 -3.16 -5.70 -6.75
C GLU A 61 -4.62 -5.99 -6.34
N LEU A 62 -4.89 -7.19 -5.80
CA LEU A 62 -6.23 -7.57 -5.36
C LEU A 62 -6.70 -6.68 -4.19
N LEU A 63 -5.80 -6.38 -3.25
CA LEU A 63 -6.11 -5.47 -2.16
C LEU A 63 -6.46 -4.07 -2.69
N ALA A 64 -5.65 -3.54 -3.60
CA ALA A 64 -5.87 -2.23 -4.18
C ALA A 64 -7.18 -2.16 -4.98
N SER A 65 -7.49 -3.21 -5.77
CA SER A 65 -8.77 -3.34 -6.46
C SER A 65 -9.97 -3.40 -5.50
N THR A 66 -9.81 -4.05 -4.34
CA THR A 66 -10.88 -4.14 -3.33
C THR A 66 -11.22 -2.79 -2.73
N PHE A 67 -10.24 -1.89 -2.61
CA PHE A 67 -10.41 -0.54 -2.07
C PHE A 67 -10.51 0.55 -3.14
N GLY A 68 -10.51 0.18 -4.42
CA GLY A 68 -10.62 1.11 -5.54
C GLY A 68 -9.46 2.10 -5.63
N CYS A 69 -8.23 1.63 -5.39
CA CYS A 69 -7.01 2.44 -5.41
C CYS A 69 -5.88 1.78 -6.19
N ASP A 70 -4.78 2.51 -6.37
CA ASP A 70 -3.61 2.03 -7.11
C ASP A 70 -2.64 1.25 -6.20
N TYR A 71 -1.89 0.34 -6.82
CA TYR A 71 -0.79 -0.41 -6.20
C TYR A 71 0.51 -0.18 -6.98
N VAL A 72 1.61 0.05 -6.27
CA VAL A 72 2.95 0.09 -6.85
C VAL A 72 3.95 -0.60 -5.94
N GLU A 73 4.90 -1.33 -6.52
CA GLU A 73 6.04 -1.84 -5.77
C GLU A 73 7.23 -0.92 -5.89
N THR A 74 7.91 -0.64 -4.78
CA THR A 74 9.06 0.27 -4.72
C THR A 74 10.23 -0.38 -4.02
N SER A 75 11.42 0.13 -4.31
CA SER A 75 12.59 -0.11 -3.48
C SER A 75 13.24 1.21 -3.15
N ALA A 76 13.13 1.61 -1.88
CA ALA A 76 13.88 2.75 -1.36
C ALA A 76 15.40 2.54 -1.48
N LYS A 77 15.88 1.29 -1.44
CA LYS A 77 17.30 0.94 -1.51
C LYS A 77 17.87 1.14 -2.91
N THR A 78 17.17 0.66 -3.94
CA THR A 78 17.62 0.77 -5.34
C THR A 78 17.04 1.99 -6.06
N ARG A 79 16.21 2.78 -5.38
CA ARG A 79 15.42 3.90 -5.94
C ARG A 79 14.49 3.47 -7.07
N SER A 80 14.11 2.19 -7.10
CA SER A 80 13.12 1.68 -8.05
C SER A 80 11.73 2.21 -7.71
N ASN A 81 11.05 2.81 -8.69
CA ASN A 81 9.74 3.45 -8.56
C ASN A 81 9.67 4.52 -7.46
N VAL A 82 10.80 5.17 -7.17
CA VAL A 82 10.90 6.35 -6.29
C VAL A 82 11.43 7.50 -7.13
N GLN A 83 10.54 8.32 -7.68
CA GLN A 83 10.91 9.55 -8.39
C GLN A 83 10.75 10.76 -7.46
N LEU A 84 11.68 11.72 -7.58
CA LEU A 84 11.66 13.02 -6.90
C LEU A 84 10.82 14.03 -7.68
#